data_AF-A0A1V6SFT6-F1
#
_entry.id   AF-A0A1V6SFT6-F1
#
_cell.length_a   1.000
_cell.length_b   1.000
_cell.length_c   1.000
_cell.angle_alpha   90.00
_cell.angle_beta   90.00
_cell.angle_gamma   90.00
#
_symmetry.space_group_name_H-M   'P 1'
#
loop_
_entity.id
_entity.type
_entity.pdbx_description
1 polymer ?
#
loop_
_entity_poly.entity_id
_entity_poly.type
_entity_poly.pdbx_seq_one_letter_code
_entity_poly.pdbx_strand_id
1 'polypeptide(L)'
;MEDPSKSPEVADGHREAAPCTQISWTEDAPTPSHEVQQPKRDIGKDKMAVDPFQSVLEILKQLEEEDSKLAFQAARLVGLYRRLWESCVSKHVDSQQIEMANEKLRAGNIQLCNEGNHLKHRQDEQVARLHAIDDALDEVWGKLIGVLKVWNERSVERIKLVLDQQGQVHDDSKFVVAHQ
;
A
#
# COMPACT_ATOMS: atom_id res chain seq x y z
N MET A 1 4.21 -12.50 -55.32
CA MET A 1 2.80 -12.76 -55.00
C MET A 1 2.80 -14.02 -54.16
N GLU A 2 3.22 -13.90 -52.88
CA GLU A 2 2.39 -13.48 -51.73
C GLU A 2 1.30 -14.54 -51.47
N ASP A 3 1.16 -15.22 -50.33
CA ASP A 3 1.78 -15.20 -48.99
C ASP A 3 1.50 -16.56 -48.31
N PRO A 4 2.36 -17.05 -47.41
CA PRO A 4 1.97 -18.00 -46.37
C PRO A 4 2.24 -17.39 -44.98
N SER A 5 1.21 -17.07 -44.21
CA SER A 5 1.37 -16.78 -42.78
C SER A 5 0.08 -17.00 -42.01
N LYS A 6 0.01 -18.13 -41.30
CA LYS A 6 -0.84 -18.28 -40.12
C LYS A 6 -0.10 -19.17 -39.13
N SER A 7 0.39 -18.57 -38.07
CA SER A 7 0.84 -19.26 -36.84
C SER A 7 0.05 -18.70 -35.67
N PRO A 8 -0.19 -19.51 -34.62
CA PRO A 8 -1.16 -19.20 -33.58
C PRO A 8 -0.59 -18.28 -32.52
N GLU A 9 -1.45 -17.37 -32.10
CA GLU A 9 -1.38 -16.50 -30.94
C GLU A 9 -1.38 -17.35 -29.66
N VAL A 10 -0.32 -17.25 -28.86
CA VAL A 10 -0.27 -17.76 -27.49
C VAL A 10 0.11 -16.61 -26.57
N ALA A 11 -0.74 -16.44 -25.57
CA ALA A 11 -0.82 -15.33 -24.65
C ALA A 11 0.48 -15.11 -23.86
N ASP A 12 0.96 -13.87 -23.87
CA ASP A 12 1.93 -13.39 -22.90
C ASP A 12 1.17 -12.97 -21.63
N GLY A 13 1.34 -13.76 -20.59
CA GLY A 13 0.75 -13.54 -19.27
C GLY A 13 1.46 -12.38 -18.57
N HIS A 14 1.07 -11.15 -18.90
CA HIS A 14 1.37 -9.99 -18.05
C HIS A 14 0.61 -10.13 -16.73
N ARG A 15 1.35 -10.57 -15.70
CA ARG A 15 0.91 -10.51 -14.31
C ARG A 15 0.98 -9.03 -13.89
N GLU A 16 -0.13 -8.35 -14.13
CA GLU A 16 -0.37 -6.96 -13.77
C GLU A 16 -0.30 -6.83 -12.24
N ALA A 17 0.80 -6.28 -11.73
CA ALA A 17 0.87 -5.82 -10.36
C ALA A 17 0.00 -4.56 -10.26
N ALA A 18 -1.06 -4.64 -9.45
CA ALA A 18 -1.99 -3.56 -9.23
C ALA A 18 -1.26 -2.25 -8.86
N PRO A 19 -1.58 -1.12 -9.51
CA PRO A 19 -0.95 0.15 -9.18
C PRO A 19 -1.55 0.68 -7.87
N CYS A 20 -0.74 0.74 -6.81
CA CYS A 20 -1.11 1.49 -5.61
C CYS A 20 -1.27 2.97 -5.97
N THR A 21 -2.49 3.47 -5.83
CA THR A 21 -2.92 4.84 -6.10
C THR A 21 -2.06 5.86 -5.34
N GLN A 22 -1.53 6.84 -6.08
CA GLN A 22 -0.87 8.02 -5.55
C GLN A 22 -1.84 8.85 -4.71
N ILE A 23 -1.43 9.21 -3.49
CA ILE A 23 -2.06 10.26 -2.70
C ILE A 23 -1.14 11.48 -2.82
N SER A 24 -1.65 12.54 -3.42
CA SER A 24 -1.01 13.85 -3.50
C SER A 24 -0.91 14.46 -2.10
N TRP A 25 0.26 14.97 -1.74
CA TRP A 25 0.42 15.88 -0.61
C TRP A 25 0.81 17.26 -1.12
N THR A 26 -0.05 18.24 -0.84
CA THR A 26 0.17 19.66 -1.05
C THR A 26 1.21 20.16 -0.05
N GLU A 27 2.12 20.99 -0.54
CA GLU A 27 3.19 21.67 0.18
C GLU A 27 2.66 22.57 1.31
N ASP A 28 3.36 22.58 2.45
CA ASP A 28 3.70 23.82 3.16
C ASP A 28 4.86 23.56 4.13
N ALA A 29 5.92 24.36 3.98
CA ALA A 29 7.15 24.32 4.78
C ALA A 29 6.94 25.04 6.14
N PRO A 30 7.80 24.77 7.15
CA PRO A 30 8.96 25.64 7.32
C PRO A 30 10.27 24.92 7.70
N THR A 31 11.36 25.53 7.24
CA THR A 31 12.78 25.17 7.41
C THR A 31 13.23 25.06 8.86
N PRO A 32 14.11 24.09 9.17
CA PRO A 32 15.21 24.33 10.08
C PRO A 32 16.56 24.04 9.40
N SER A 33 17.46 25.01 9.49
CA SER A 33 18.85 24.93 9.08
C SER A 33 19.54 23.69 9.65
N HIS A 34 19.89 22.74 8.79
CA HIS A 34 20.89 21.73 9.10
C HIS A 34 22.11 21.95 8.22
N GLU A 35 23.22 22.29 8.89
CA GLU A 35 24.55 22.34 8.34
C GLU A 35 24.82 21.12 7.46
N VAL A 36 25.32 21.39 6.26
CA VAL A 36 25.80 20.39 5.30
C VAL A 36 26.99 19.65 5.93
N GLN A 37 26.72 18.58 6.67
CA GLN A 37 27.74 17.59 6.98
C GLN A 37 27.93 16.73 5.74
N GLN A 38 28.96 17.06 4.97
CA GLN A 38 29.48 16.20 3.91
C GLN A 38 29.72 14.80 4.47
N PRO A 39 29.24 13.72 3.82
CA PRO A 39 29.63 12.38 4.22
C PRO A 39 31.11 12.23 3.94
N LYS A 40 31.89 12.06 5.00
CA LYS A 40 33.29 11.65 4.95
C LYS A 40 33.35 10.34 4.18
N ARG A 41 33.82 10.40 2.93
CA ARG A 41 34.07 9.24 2.05
C ARG A 41 35.21 8.41 2.63
N ASP A 42 34.87 7.56 3.58
CA ASP A 42 35.72 6.48 4.08
C ASP A 42 34.95 5.16 3.90
N ILE A 43 34.66 4.80 2.65
CA ILE A 43 34.21 3.46 2.29
C ILE A 43 35.12 2.99 1.15
N GLY A 44 36.03 2.07 1.47
CA GLY A 44 36.74 1.26 0.48
C GLY A 44 38.18 1.64 0.13
N LYS A 45 38.95 2.27 1.02
CA LYS A 45 40.40 2.50 0.76
C LYS A 45 41.26 1.22 0.73
N ASP A 46 40.73 0.08 1.16
CA ASP A 46 41.56 -1.10 1.51
C ASP A 46 41.59 -2.25 0.50
N LYS A 47 41.04 -2.12 -0.72
CA LYS A 47 41.10 -3.22 -1.70
C LYS A 47 41.65 -2.89 -3.08
N MET A 48 42.07 -1.65 -3.31
CA MET A 48 42.56 -1.19 -4.61
C MET A 48 43.84 -0.37 -4.44
N ALA A 49 44.79 -0.89 -3.68
CA ALA A 49 46.03 -0.19 -3.32
C ALA A 49 47.12 -0.25 -4.41
N VAL A 50 46.86 -0.91 -5.55
CA VAL A 50 47.76 -0.93 -6.70
C VAL A 50 47.06 -0.22 -7.86
N ASP A 51 47.70 0.85 -8.37
CA ASP A 51 47.25 1.53 -9.59
C ASP A 51 47.24 0.50 -10.74
N PRO A 52 46.08 0.21 -11.37
CA PRO A 52 45.96 -0.81 -12.42
C PRO A 52 46.91 -0.61 -13.59
N PHE A 53 47.46 0.60 -13.74
CA PHE A 53 48.32 0.99 -14.84
C PHE A 53 49.82 0.88 -14.53
N GLN A 54 50.24 0.48 -13.32
CA GLN A 54 51.68 0.47 -12.97
C GLN A 54 52.54 -0.30 -13.98
N SER A 55 52.14 -1.51 -14.37
CA SER A 55 52.89 -2.32 -15.34
C SER A 55 52.94 -1.66 -16.72
N VAL A 56 51.89 -0.96 -17.13
CA VAL A 56 51.85 -0.25 -18.41
C VAL A 56 52.77 0.98 -18.37
N LEU A 57 52.83 1.70 -17.24
CA LEU A 57 53.75 2.81 -17.06
C LEU A 57 55.22 2.37 -17.12
N GLU A 58 55.53 1.19 -16.58
CA GLU A 58 56.88 0.62 -16.63
C GLU A 58 57.29 0.24 -18.06
N ILE A 59 56.37 -0.35 -18.84
CA ILE A 59 56.58 -0.63 -20.27
C ILE A 59 56.76 0.67 -21.06
N LEU A 60 55.95 1.71 -20.78
CA LEU A 60 56.08 3.01 -21.44
C LEU A 60 57.45 3.65 -21.17
N LYS A 61 58.00 3.47 -19.97
CA LYS A 61 59.33 3.97 -19.61
C LYS A 61 60.44 3.25 -20.39
N GLN A 62 60.35 1.92 -20.50
CA GLN A 62 61.30 1.15 -21.32
C GLN A 62 61.20 1.56 -22.80
N LEU A 63 59.98 1.77 -23.30
CA LEU A 63 59.72 2.18 -24.67
C LEU A 63 60.23 3.60 -24.97
N GLU A 64 60.24 4.50 -23.99
CA GLU A 64 60.80 5.85 -24.13
C GLU A 64 62.32 5.83 -24.38
N GLU A 65 63.02 4.84 -23.81
CA GLU A 65 64.45 4.61 -24.03
C GLU A 65 64.75 4.04 -25.44
N GLU A 66 63.81 3.28 -26.02
CA GLU A 66 63.94 2.65 -27.35
C GLU A 66 63.44 3.53 -28.51
N ASP A 67 62.23 4.07 -28.38
CA ASP A 67 61.57 4.93 -29.39
C ASP A 67 60.64 5.94 -28.71
N SER A 68 61.16 7.14 -28.48
CA SER A 68 60.43 8.24 -27.85
C SER A 68 59.15 8.65 -28.59
N LYS A 69 59.11 8.51 -29.92
CA LYS A 69 57.93 8.89 -30.71
C LYS A 69 56.80 7.88 -30.52
N LEU A 70 57.15 6.59 -30.51
CA LEU A 70 56.20 5.52 -30.23
C LEU A 70 55.73 5.55 -28.77
N ALA A 71 56.64 5.79 -27.83
CA ALA A 71 56.32 5.95 -26.41
C ALA A 71 55.32 7.09 -26.17
N PHE A 72 55.48 8.23 -26.83
CA PHE A 72 54.54 9.34 -26.72
C PHE A 72 53.13 8.99 -27.25
N GLN A 73 53.06 8.27 -28.37
CA GLN A 73 51.78 7.83 -28.93
C GLN A 73 51.09 6.81 -28.00
N ALA A 74 51.84 5.85 -27.47
CA ALA A 74 51.35 4.87 -26.52
C ALA A 74 50.90 5.54 -25.21
N ALA A 75 51.68 6.48 -24.67
CA ALA A 75 51.33 7.23 -23.47
C ALA A 75 50.03 8.03 -23.64
N ARG A 76 49.82 8.64 -24.81
CA ARG A 76 48.56 9.32 -25.13
C ARG A 76 47.36 8.36 -25.11
N LEU A 77 47.50 7.16 -25.66
CA LEU A 77 46.44 6.15 -25.66
C LEU A 77 46.14 5.66 -24.24
N VAL A 78 47.18 5.36 -23.46
CA VAL A 78 47.07 4.93 -22.05
C VAL A 78 46.41 6.02 -21.21
N GLY A 79 46.73 7.30 -21.43
CA GLY A 79 46.09 8.41 -20.76
C GLY A 79 44.59 8.53 -21.04
N LEU A 80 44.17 8.28 -22.29
CA LEU A 80 42.75 8.24 -22.65
C LEU A 80 42.01 7.08 -21.98
N TYR A 81 42.60 5.89 -22.01
CA TYR A 81 42.02 4.70 -21.40
C TYR A 81 41.93 4.83 -19.87
N ARG A 82 42.96 5.39 -19.21
CA ARG A 82 42.93 5.66 -17.77
C ARG A 82 41.75 6.57 -17.38
N ARG A 83 41.52 7.66 -18.12
CA ARG A 83 40.36 8.54 -17.86
C ARG A 83 39.03 7.83 -18.05
N LEU A 84 38.91 6.97 -19.06
CA LEU A 84 37.71 6.18 -19.28
C LEU A 84 37.49 5.18 -18.14
N TRP A 85 38.55 4.50 -17.70
CA TRP A 85 38.53 3.59 -16.55
C TRP A 85 38.08 4.30 -15.27
N GLU A 86 38.69 5.44 -14.93
CA GLU A 86 38.32 6.25 -13.76
C GLU A 86 36.84 6.64 -13.80
N SER A 87 36.33 7.07 -14.97
CA SER A 87 34.91 7.38 -15.16
C SER A 87 34.01 6.16 -14.98
N CYS A 88 34.41 5.00 -15.51
CA CYS A 88 33.66 3.75 -15.37
C CYS A 88 33.58 3.28 -13.91
N VAL A 89 34.71 3.32 -13.19
CA VAL A 89 34.76 2.96 -11.77
C VAL A 89 33.90 3.91 -10.94
N SER A 90 33.97 5.22 -11.20
CA SER A 90 33.12 6.20 -10.50
C SER A 90 31.63 5.90 -10.71
N LYS A 91 31.21 5.71 -11.96
CA LYS A 91 29.81 5.38 -12.27
C LYS A 91 29.37 4.04 -11.68
N HIS A 92 30.27 3.07 -11.58
CA HIS A 92 29.98 1.78 -10.96
C HIS A 92 29.68 1.94 -9.46
N VAL A 93 30.47 2.74 -8.74
CA VAL A 93 30.23 3.03 -7.31
C VAL A 93 28.90 3.77 -7.12
N ASP A 94 28.57 4.73 -7.98
CA ASP A 94 27.27 5.42 -7.94
C ASP A 94 26.12 4.44 -8.22
N SER A 95 26.28 3.55 -9.20
CA SER A 95 25.29 2.52 -9.52
C SER A 95 25.05 1.58 -8.34
N GLN A 96 26.11 1.14 -7.64
CA GLN A 96 25.98 0.29 -6.45
C GLN A 96 25.23 1.00 -5.31
N GLN A 97 25.49 2.30 -5.11
CA GLN A 97 24.77 3.09 -4.10
C GLN A 97 23.28 3.20 -4.44
N ILE A 98 22.94 3.45 -5.71
CA ILE A 98 21.56 3.52 -6.17
C ILE A 98 20.86 2.16 -6.01
N GLU A 99 21.53 1.07 -6.36
CA GLU A 99 20.99 -0.29 -6.22
C GLU A 99 20.67 -0.62 -4.76
N MET A 100 21.60 -0.34 -3.83
CA MET A 100 21.38 -0.52 -2.40
C MET A 100 20.23 0.33 -1.86
N ALA A 101 20.13 1.60 -2.30
CA ALA A 101 19.03 2.47 -1.91
C ALA A 101 17.69 1.95 -2.45
N ASN A 102 17.66 1.44 -3.68
CA ASN A 102 16.47 0.85 -4.29
C ASN A 102 16.01 -0.42 -3.56
N GLU A 103 16.94 -1.29 -3.17
CA GLU A 103 16.63 -2.47 -2.35
C GLU A 103 16.00 -2.09 -1.01
N LYS A 104 16.55 -1.08 -0.34
CA LYS A 104 15.98 -0.56 0.91
C LYS A 104 14.57 -0.02 0.71
N LEU A 105 14.34 0.73 -0.38
CA LEU A 105 13.01 1.23 -0.72
C LEU A 105 12.02 0.10 -1.04
N ARG A 106 12.46 -0.93 -1.77
CA ARG A 106 11.64 -2.10 -2.10
C ARG A 106 11.24 -2.86 -0.84
N ALA A 107 12.18 -3.08 0.08
CA ALA A 107 11.90 -3.70 1.37
C ALA A 107 10.89 -2.88 2.20
N GLY A 108 11.08 -1.56 2.27
CA GLY A 108 10.13 -0.67 2.95
C GLY A 108 8.74 -0.65 2.31
N ASN A 109 8.67 -0.67 0.99
CA ASN A 109 7.39 -0.73 0.26
C ASN A 109 6.63 -2.03 0.57
N ILE A 110 7.31 -3.18 0.58
CA ILE A 110 6.71 -4.46 0.96
C ILE A 110 6.14 -4.39 2.39
N GLN A 111 6.89 -3.81 3.32
CA GLN A 111 6.42 -3.63 4.71
C GLN A 111 5.15 -2.77 4.77
N LEU A 112 5.14 -1.61 4.09
CA LEU A 112 3.99 -0.72 4.05
C LEU A 112 2.77 -1.37 3.40
N CYS A 113 2.97 -2.15 2.33
CA CYS A 113 1.90 -2.91 1.70
C CYS A 113 1.29 -3.94 2.68
N ASN A 114 2.12 -4.65 3.43
CA ASN A 114 1.66 -5.62 4.42
C ASN A 114 0.88 -4.94 5.56
N GLU A 115 1.38 -3.81 6.05
CA GLU A 115 0.70 -3.04 7.09
C GLU A 115 -0.64 -2.46 6.59
N GLY A 116 -0.66 -1.92 5.37
CA GLY A 116 -1.89 -1.46 4.72
C GLY A 116 -2.93 -2.57 4.57
N ASN A 117 -2.52 -3.76 4.14
CA ASN A 117 -3.40 -4.92 4.04
C ASN A 117 -3.95 -5.35 5.41
N HIS A 118 -3.11 -5.34 6.45
CA HIS A 118 -3.52 -5.65 7.81
C HIS A 118 -4.54 -4.63 8.36
N LEU A 119 -4.31 -3.34 8.14
CA LEU A 119 -5.24 -2.29 8.55
C LEU A 119 -6.59 -2.39 7.81
N LYS A 120 -6.56 -2.65 6.51
CA LYS A 120 -7.77 -2.87 5.72
C LYS A 120 -8.56 -4.07 6.24
N HIS A 121 -7.89 -5.18 6.53
CA HIS A 121 -8.55 -6.35 7.10
C HIS A 121 -9.24 -6.03 8.44
N ARG A 122 -8.58 -5.26 9.31
CA ARG A 122 -9.19 -4.79 10.56
C ARG A 122 -10.40 -3.89 10.33
N GLN A 123 -10.32 -3.01 9.34
CA GLN A 123 -11.45 -2.15 8.99
C GLN A 123 -12.65 -3.00 8.55
N ASP A 124 -12.44 -3.95 7.64
CA ASP A 124 -13.48 -4.85 7.16
C ASP A 124 -14.11 -5.65 8.32
N GLU A 125 -13.29 -6.10 9.28
CA GLU A 125 -13.79 -6.77 10.50
C GLU A 125 -14.67 -5.85 11.36
N GLN A 126 -14.27 -4.60 11.56
CA GLN A 126 -15.08 -3.64 12.33
C GLN A 126 -16.41 -3.33 11.62
N VAL A 127 -16.39 -3.20 10.30
CA VAL A 127 -17.60 -3.00 9.49
C VAL A 127 -18.53 -4.21 9.62
N ALA A 128 -18.00 -5.43 9.54
CA ALA A 128 -18.79 -6.64 9.73
C ALA A 128 -19.42 -6.71 11.14
N ARG A 129 -18.67 -6.32 12.19
CA ARG A 129 -19.19 -6.24 13.56
C ARG A 129 -20.31 -5.22 13.70
N LEU A 130 -20.19 -4.05 13.06
CA LEU A 130 -21.24 -3.04 13.08
C LEU A 130 -22.52 -3.54 12.41
N HIS A 131 -22.41 -4.17 11.24
CA HIS A 131 -23.57 -4.79 10.59
C HIS A 131 -24.23 -5.86 11.46
N ALA A 132 -23.45 -6.72 12.12
CA ALA A 132 -24.00 -7.71 13.03
C ALA A 132 -24.75 -7.09 14.23
N ILE A 133 -24.31 -5.92 14.70
CA ILE A 133 -25.01 -5.17 15.76
C ILE A 133 -26.32 -4.59 15.23
N ASP A 134 -26.30 -3.96 14.06
CA ASP A 134 -27.50 -3.40 13.42
C ASP A 134 -28.54 -4.51 13.19
N ASP A 135 -28.14 -5.65 12.64
CA ASP A 135 -29.03 -6.81 12.45
C ASP A 135 -29.65 -7.29 13.77
N ALA A 136 -28.85 -7.38 14.84
CA ALA A 136 -29.33 -7.79 16.16
C ALA A 136 -30.29 -6.76 16.76
N LEU A 137 -30.04 -5.46 16.55
CA LEU A 137 -30.92 -4.39 16.98
C LEU A 137 -32.26 -4.48 16.26
N ASP A 138 -32.25 -4.64 14.93
CA ASP A 138 -33.47 -4.79 14.14
C ASP A 138 -34.29 -6.00 14.58
N GLU A 139 -33.64 -7.11 14.93
CA GLU A 139 -34.32 -8.29 15.48
C GLU A 139 -34.99 -7.99 16.84
N VAL A 140 -34.27 -7.30 17.74
CA VAL A 140 -34.81 -6.90 19.05
C VAL A 140 -35.98 -5.93 18.88
N TRP A 141 -35.86 -4.94 17.99
CA TRP A 141 -36.93 -4.00 17.68
C TRP A 141 -38.15 -4.71 17.10
N GLY A 142 -37.96 -5.63 16.15
CA GLY A 142 -39.03 -6.44 15.59
C GLY A 142 -39.78 -7.24 16.67
N LYS A 143 -39.04 -7.89 17.58
CA LYS A 143 -39.64 -8.63 18.72
C LYS A 143 -40.40 -7.72 19.67
N LEU A 144 -39.83 -6.58 20.04
CA LEU A 144 -40.47 -5.61 20.94
C LEU A 144 -41.78 -5.08 20.35
N ILE A 145 -41.77 -4.70 19.07
CA ILE A 145 -42.97 -4.28 18.35
C ILE A 145 -44.02 -5.39 18.36
N GLY A 146 -43.61 -6.65 18.15
CA GLY A 146 -44.49 -7.81 18.24
C GLY A 146 -45.16 -7.94 19.62
N VAL A 147 -44.38 -7.87 20.70
CA VAL A 147 -44.89 -7.93 22.08
C VAL A 147 -45.87 -6.80 22.37
N LEU A 148 -45.54 -5.57 21.96
CA LEU A 148 -46.41 -4.40 22.16
C LEU A 148 -47.73 -4.54 21.41
N LYS A 149 -47.72 -5.08 20.18
CA LYS A 149 -48.95 -5.35 19.41
C LYS A 149 -49.86 -6.34 20.13
N VAL A 150 -49.31 -7.49 20.57
CA VAL A 150 -50.06 -8.52 21.30
C VAL A 150 -50.63 -7.97 22.60
N TRP A 151 -49.85 -7.17 23.34
CA TRP A 151 -50.32 -6.51 24.56
C TRP A 151 -51.50 -5.57 24.24
N ASN A 152 -51.35 -4.73 23.22
CA ASN A 152 -52.37 -3.78 22.81
C ASN A 152 -53.69 -4.47 22.44
N GLU A 153 -53.63 -5.51 21.59
CA GLU A 153 -54.80 -6.30 21.19
C GLU A 153 -55.53 -6.89 22.40
N ARG A 154 -54.80 -7.54 23.30
CA ARG A 154 -55.36 -8.12 24.52
C ARG A 154 -55.95 -7.08 25.47
N SER A 155 -55.35 -5.91 25.54
CA SER A 155 -55.86 -4.80 26.36
C SER A 155 -57.18 -4.25 25.80
N VAL A 156 -57.29 -4.11 24.48
CA VAL A 156 -58.52 -3.65 23.81
C VAL A 156 -59.64 -4.67 23.97
N GLU A 157 -59.36 -5.96 23.77
CA GLU A 157 -60.32 -7.05 24.02
C GLU A 157 -60.83 -7.03 25.46
N ARG A 158 -59.93 -6.87 26.43
CA ARG A 158 -60.30 -6.78 27.85
C ARG A 158 -61.19 -5.57 28.13
N ILE A 159 -60.88 -4.40 27.57
CA ILE A 159 -61.69 -3.18 27.75
C ILE A 159 -63.08 -3.37 27.14
N LYS A 160 -63.19 -3.97 25.95
CA LYS A 160 -64.48 -4.29 25.32
C LYS A 160 -65.34 -5.19 26.21
N LEU A 161 -64.75 -6.29 26.72
CA LEU A 161 -65.46 -7.21 27.64
C LEU A 161 -66.01 -6.51 28.89
N VAL A 162 -65.28 -5.55 29.45
CA VAL A 162 -65.73 -4.79 30.64
C VAL A 162 -66.87 -3.84 30.28
N LEU A 163 -66.80 -3.17 29.12
CA LEU A 163 -67.85 -2.27 28.65
C LEU A 163 -69.14 -3.03 28.31
N ASP A 164 -69.03 -4.20 27.69
CA ASP A 164 -70.19 -5.05 27.38
C ASP A 164 -70.88 -5.56 28.66
N GLN A 165 -70.12 -5.89 29.71
CA GLN A 165 -70.67 -6.25 31.02
C GLN A 165 -71.40 -5.07 31.70
N GLN A 166 -70.92 -3.83 31.54
CA GLN A 166 -71.59 -2.64 32.10
C GLN A 166 -72.85 -2.25 31.32
N GLY A 167 -72.88 -2.47 30.00
CA GLY A 167 -74.08 -2.26 29.19
C GLY A 167 -75.22 -3.21 29.57
N GLN A 168 -74.90 -4.47 29.88
CA GLN A 168 -75.90 -5.49 30.21
C GLN A 168 -76.53 -5.31 31.61
N VAL A 169 -75.76 -4.83 32.59
CA VAL A 169 -76.28 -4.50 33.94
C VAL A 169 -77.28 -3.34 33.91
N HIS A 170 -77.17 -2.44 32.94
CA HIS A 170 -78.07 -1.28 32.83
C HIS A 170 -79.42 -1.61 32.16
N ASP A 171 -79.49 -2.62 31.28
CA ASP A 171 -80.76 -3.04 30.66
C ASP A 171 -81.58 -3.96 31.58
N ASP A 172 -80.93 -4.84 32.34
CA ASP A 172 -81.62 -5.69 33.33
C ASP A 172 -82.25 -4.86 34.47
N SER A 173 -81.68 -3.69 34.79
CA SER A 173 -82.22 -2.79 35.81
C SER A 173 -83.46 -1.99 35.34
N LYS A 174 -83.76 -1.93 34.03
CA LYS A 174 -84.99 -1.29 33.52
C LYS A 174 -86.19 -2.24 33.52
N PHE A 175 -85.98 -3.55 33.56
CA PHE A 175 -87.07 -4.53 33.56
C PHE A 175 -87.73 -4.74 34.93
N VAL A 176 -87.13 -4.26 36.02
CA VAL A 176 -87.64 -4.48 37.39
C VAL A 176 -88.65 -3.41 37.85
N VAL A 177 -88.84 -2.31 37.11
CA VAL A 177 -89.68 -1.16 37.55
C VAL A 177 -91.11 -1.18 36.98
N ALA A 178 -91.52 -2.19 36.19
CA ALA A 178 -92.83 -2.22 35.53
C ALA A 178 -93.94 -3.01 36.26
N HIS A 179 -93.70 -3.51 37.48
CA HIS A 179 -94.72 -4.23 38.27
C HIS A 179 -94.84 -3.65 39.68
N GLN A 180 -95.46 -2.48 39.80
CA GLN A 180 -96.13 -2.08 41.04
C GLN A 180 -97.29 -1.13 40.77
#